data_AF-A0A0I9UCA3-F1
#
_entry.id   AF-A0A0I9UCA3-F1
#
_cell.length_a   1.000
_cell.length_b   1.000
_cell.length_c   1.000
_cell.angle_alpha   90.00
_cell.angle_beta   90.00
_cell.angle_gamma   90.00
#
_symmetry.space_group_name_H-M   'P 1'
#
loop_
_entity.id
_entity.type
_entity.pdbx_description
1 polymer ?
#
loop_
_entity_poly.entity_id
_entity_poly.type
_entity_poly.pdbx_seq_one_letter_code
_entity_poly.pdbx_strand_id
1 'polypeptide(L)'
;MAQVSLVACGPKAPDYQSILSKSSTATTTTTTDKPVPLPQYLESIGVTGQQVAPNSLPGLIVSIPTPPGWSAYSNPNITPETLIIAKGGKYPTARLVVFKLRGDFDPAQVIKHGNDDAQLFENFRQLDASTATYNGFPSAMIQGSYDLEGRRLHAWNRIVVPTGPPPAKQQYLVQLTITSLANEAVAQSNDIEAIIRGFVVAPK
;
A
#
# COMPACT_ATOMS: atom_id res chain seq x y z
N MET A 1 -5.38 14.11 -52.59
CA MET A 1 -5.16 13.42 -51.30
C MET A 1 -5.10 14.49 -50.22
N ALA A 2 -6.02 14.51 -49.27
CA ALA A 2 -5.89 15.28 -48.04
C ALA A 2 -6.73 14.58 -46.96
N GLN A 3 -6.04 14.13 -45.91
CA GLN A 3 -6.52 13.21 -44.87
C GLN A 3 -7.46 13.90 -43.88
N VAL A 4 -8.55 13.20 -43.54
CA VAL A 4 -9.41 13.49 -42.39
C VAL A 4 -8.70 13.00 -41.13
N SER A 5 -8.43 13.89 -40.18
CA SER A 5 -7.91 13.52 -38.86
C SER A 5 -9.07 13.36 -37.88
N LEU A 6 -9.30 12.14 -37.43
CA LEU A 6 -10.24 11.81 -36.34
C LEU A 6 -9.64 12.24 -35.01
N VAL A 7 -10.32 13.13 -34.29
CA VAL A 7 -9.97 13.50 -32.91
C VAL A 7 -10.62 12.48 -31.98
N ALA A 8 -9.84 11.54 -31.45
CA ALA A 8 -10.29 10.62 -30.42
C ALA A 8 -10.19 11.28 -29.04
N CYS A 9 -11.33 11.64 -28.45
CA CYS A 9 -11.43 11.94 -27.01
C CYS A 9 -11.40 10.62 -26.23
N GLY A 10 -10.22 10.22 -25.73
CA GLY A 10 -10.10 9.19 -24.69
C GLY A 10 -10.20 9.81 -23.28
N PRO A 11 -10.66 9.07 -22.27
CA PRO A 11 -10.72 9.57 -20.89
C PRO A 11 -9.31 9.86 -20.38
N LYS A 12 -9.13 11.05 -19.81
CA LYS A 12 -7.87 11.54 -19.23
C LYS A 12 -7.42 10.57 -18.12
N ALA A 13 -6.22 10.00 -18.26
CA ALA A 13 -5.58 9.20 -17.22
C ALA A 13 -5.42 10.04 -15.94
N PRO A 14 -5.58 9.44 -14.74
CA PRO A 14 -5.40 10.15 -13.49
C PRO A 14 -4.00 10.74 -13.40
N ASP A 15 -3.92 12.01 -13.03
CA ASP A 15 -2.67 12.75 -12.90
C ASP A 15 -2.06 12.48 -11.51
N TYR A 16 -1.15 11.51 -11.46
CA TYR A 16 -0.38 11.17 -10.26
C TYR A 16 0.80 12.13 -10.01
N GLN A 17 0.97 13.21 -10.79
CA GLN A 17 2.10 14.14 -10.60
C GLN A 17 2.04 14.91 -9.28
N SER A 18 0.88 14.95 -8.62
CA SER A 18 0.70 15.71 -7.38
C SER A 18 1.32 15.05 -6.13
N ILE A 19 1.77 13.79 -6.21
CA ILE A 19 2.42 13.08 -5.08
C ILE A 19 3.95 13.13 -5.09
N LEU A 20 4.57 13.62 -6.18
CA LEU A 20 6.03 13.61 -6.35
C LEU A 20 6.59 15.03 -6.35
N SER A 21 6.64 15.66 -5.19
CA SER A 21 7.47 16.84 -4.98
C SER A 21 8.39 16.63 -3.79
N LYS A 22 9.54 16.02 -4.05
CA LYS A 22 10.88 16.46 -3.61
C LYS A 22 11.92 15.42 -4.04
N SER A 23 12.73 15.78 -5.06
CA SER A 23 13.99 15.10 -5.32
C SER A 23 14.92 15.33 -4.13
N SER A 24 15.43 14.24 -3.53
CA SER A 24 16.61 14.27 -2.69
C SER A 24 17.68 13.40 -3.36
N THR A 25 18.84 14.00 -3.61
CA THR A 25 20.01 13.35 -4.20
C THR A 25 20.70 12.51 -3.12
N ALA A 26 20.81 11.19 -3.32
CA ALA A 26 21.60 10.31 -2.47
C ALA A 26 22.70 9.61 -3.28
N THR A 27 23.90 9.55 -2.71
CA THR A 27 25.14 9.01 -3.28
C THR A 27 25.28 7.50 -3.00
N THR A 28 25.80 6.80 -4.02
CA THR A 28 26.32 5.42 -4.22
C THR A 28 26.74 4.63 -2.95
N THR A 29 26.57 3.30 -2.78
CA THR A 29 26.93 2.14 -3.63
C THR A 29 26.27 0.81 -3.20
N THR A 30 25.71 0.06 -4.16
CA THR A 30 25.78 -1.40 -4.45
C THR A 30 24.90 -1.55 -5.70
N THR A 31 25.22 -2.40 -6.69
CA THR A 31 24.32 -2.70 -7.83
C THR A 31 23.11 -3.49 -7.34
N THR A 32 22.29 -2.85 -6.54
CA THR A 32 20.87 -3.11 -6.40
C THR A 32 20.25 -2.08 -7.32
N ASP A 33 19.52 -2.52 -8.35
CA ASP A 33 18.73 -1.59 -9.14
C ASP A 33 17.96 -0.65 -8.20
N LYS A 34 17.92 0.63 -8.54
CA LYS A 34 17.23 1.65 -7.75
C LYS A 34 15.81 1.14 -7.43
N PRO A 35 15.32 1.20 -6.17
CA PRO A 35 13.98 0.73 -5.82
C PRO A 35 12.94 1.32 -6.76
N VAL A 36 12.09 0.47 -7.33
CA VAL A 36 11.02 0.86 -8.26
C VAL A 36 9.71 0.82 -7.49
N PRO A 37 9.09 1.98 -7.19
CA PRO A 37 7.78 2.04 -6.53
C PRO A 37 6.78 1.06 -7.16
N LEU A 38 6.05 0.33 -6.32
CA LEU A 38 5.09 -0.66 -6.77
C LEU A 38 4.07 -0.10 -7.79
N PRO A 39 3.50 1.11 -7.61
CA PRO A 39 2.61 1.69 -8.61
C PRO A 39 3.31 1.88 -9.97
N GLN A 40 4.56 2.34 -9.97
CA GLN A 40 5.33 2.52 -11.21
C GLN A 40 5.64 1.19 -11.87
N TYR A 41 5.95 0.15 -11.09
CA TYR A 41 6.15 -1.19 -11.62
C TYR A 41 4.87 -1.72 -12.28
N LEU A 42 3.74 -1.64 -11.59
CA LEU A 42 2.44 -2.07 -12.11
C LEU A 42 2.08 -1.36 -13.43
N GLU A 43 2.27 -0.05 -13.48
CA GLU A 43 2.07 0.74 -14.70
C GLU A 43 3.00 0.30 -15.84
N SER A 44 4.27 0.03 -15.54
CA SER A 44 5.27 -0.39 -16.54
C SER A 44 4.94 -1.72 -17.21
N ILE A 45 4.19 -2.60 -16.53
CA ILE A 45 3.72 -3.88 -17.05
C ILE A 45 2.27 -3.82 -17.56
N GLY A 46 1.69 -2.62 -17.68
CA GLY A 46 0.33 -2.41 -18.19
C GLY A 46 -0.79 -2.83 -17.22
N VAL A 47 -0.47 -3.04 -15.94
CA VAL A 47 -1.47 -3.33 -14.90
C VAL A 47 -2.05 -2.02 -14.38
N THR A 48 -3.38 -1.97 -14.32
CA THR A 48 -4.11 -0.83 -13.76
C THR A 48 -4.85 -1.24 -12.48
N GLY A 49 -5.03 -0.30 -11.57
CA GLY A 49 -5.74 -0.50 -10.31
C GLY A 49 -6.94 0.43 -10.17
N GLN A 50 -8.08 -0.11 -9.74
CA GLN A 50 -9.21 0.70 -9.28
C GLN A 50 -9.37 0.48 -7.79
N GLN A 51 -9.33 1.57 -7.00
CA GLN A 51 -9.55 1.45 -5.57
C GLN A 51 -10.98 0.99 -5.28
N VAL A 52 -11.13 0.08 -4.32
CA VAL A 52 -12.40 -0.48 -3.85
C VAL A 52 -12.39 -0.61 -2.34
N ALA A 53 -13.56 -0.62 -1.71
CA ALA A 53 -13.65 -0.75 -0.26
C ALA A 53 -13.21 -2.16 0.20
N PRO A 54 -12.52 -2.31 1.35
CA PRO A 54 -12.09 -3.63 1.83
C PRO A 54 -13.22 -4.65 2.01
N ASN A 55 -14.43 -4.19 2.32
CA ASN A 55 -15.60 -5.05 2.52
C ASN A 55 -16.36 -5.39 1.23
N SER A 56 -15.97 -4.83 0.07
CA SER A 56 -16.69 -5.01 -1.20
C SER A 56 -16.10 -6.10 -2.11
N LEU A 57 -15.19 -6.94 -1.60
CA LEU A 57 -14.51 -7.97 -2.39
C LEU A 57 -15.36 -9.26 -2.46
N PRO A 58 -15.78 -9.69 -3.67
CA PRO A 58 -16.48 -10.96 -3.84
C PRO A 58 -15.58 -12.14 -3.45
N GLY A 59 -16.08 -13.01 -2.58
CA GLY A 59 -15.40 -14.24 -2.17
C GLY A 59 -14.13 -14.07 -1.31
N LEU A 60 -13.80 -12.85 -0.90
CA LEU A 60 -12.68 -12.56 0.01
C LEU A 60 -13.15 -11.74 1.21
N ILE A 61 -12.49 -11.95 2.34
CA ILE A 61 -12.57 -11.15 3.56
C ILE A 61 -11.28 -10.35 3.67
N VAL A 62 -11.41 -9.02 3.76
CA VAL A 62 -10.29 -8.11 4.04
C VAL A 62 -10.68 -7.16 5.17
N SER A 63 -10.00 -7.23 6.30
CA SER A 63 -10.35 -6.45 7.49
C SER A 63 -9.17 -6.25 8.44
N ILE A 64 -9.30 -5.26 9.32
CA ILE A 64 -8.46 -5.06 10.51
C ILE A 64 -9.36 -4.85 11.73
N PRO A 65 -8.94 -5.22 12.95
CA PRO A 65 -9.68 -4.89 14.16
C PRO A 65 -9.51 -3.42 14.51
N THR A 66 -10.41 -2.90 15.34
CA THR A 66 -10.31 -1.58 15.94
C THR A 66 -10.03 -1.74 17.44
N PRO A 67 -8.79 -1.52 17.92
CA PRO A 67 -8.46 -1.62 19.34
C PRO A 67 -9.18 -0.56 20.19
N PRO A 68 -9.27 -0.73 21.52
CA PRO A 68 -9.83 0.27 22.41
C PRO A 68 -9.16 1.64 22.26
N GLY A 69 -9.97 2.71 22.20
CA GLY A 69 -9.49 4.08 22.02
C GLY A 69 -9.12 4.44 20.58
N TRP A 70 -9.19 3.50 19.64
CA TRP A 70 -9.13 3.78 18.21
C TRP A 70 -10.51 4.05 17.63
N SER A 71 -10.58 4.88 16.61
CA SER A 71 -11.82 5.17 15.89
C SER A 71 -11.55 5.39 14.41
N ALA A 72 -12.60 5.29 13.59
CA ALA A 72 -12.51 5.60 12.18
C ALA A 72 -12.05 7.05 11.97
N TYR A 73 -11.14 7.25 11.02
CA TYR A 73 -10.64 8.56 10.62
C TYR A 73 -10.94 8.77 9.13
N SER A 74 -11.50 9.93 8.80
CA SER A 74 -11.72 10.35 7.42
C SER A 74 -11.65 11.87 7.31
N ASN A 75 -11.30 12.36 6.13
CA ASN A 75 -11.35 13.76 5.77
C ASN A 75 -11.61 13.90 4.26
N PRO A 76 -11.98 15.09 3.75
CA PRO A 76 -12.33 15.27 2.34
C PRO A 76 -11.24 14.93 1.32
N ASN A 77 -9.96 14.85 1.74
CA ASN A 77 -8.83 14.51 0.88
C ASN A 77 -8.52 13.00 0.87
N ILE A 78 -9.26 12.20 1.64
CA ILE A 78 -9.12 10.74 1.66
C ILE A 78 -10.17 10.15 0.72
N THR A 79 -9.72 9.26 -0.17
CA THR A 79 -10.60 8.45 -1.03
C THR A 79 -11.61 7.68 -0.16
N PRO A 80 -12.93 7.75 -0.44
CA PRO A 80 -13.96 7.12 0.38
C PRO A 80 -13.78 5.61 0.62
N GLU A 81 -13.12 4.92 -0.30
CA GLU A 81 -12.84 3.49 -0.24
C GLU A 81 -11.71 3.12 0.72
N THR A 82 -10.94 4.09 1.23
CA THR A 82 -9.90 3.82 2.22
C THR A 82 -10.51 3.62 3.60
N LEU A 83 -10.15 2.53 4.26
CA LEU A 83 -10.39 2.37 5.69
C LEU A 83 -9.20 2.92 6.46
N ILE A 84 -9.44 3.89 7.35
CA ILE A 84 -8.44 4.38 8.29
C ILE A 84 -9.01 4.33 9.69
N ILE A 85 -8.22 3.81 10.63
CA ILE A 85 -8.46 3.99 12.06
C ILE A 85 -7.29 4.75 12.67
N ALA A 86 -7.56 5.56 13.69
CA ALA A 86 -6.57 6.35 14.39
C ALA A 86 -6.83 6.37 15.90
N LYS A 87 -5.78 6.65 16.68
CA LYS A 87 -5.87 6.92 18.11
C LYS A 87 -5.26 8.29 18.38
N GLY A 88 -6.03 9.21 18.96
CA GLY A 88 -5.53 10.55 19.30
C GLY A 88 -5.28 11.49 18.11
N GLY A 89 -5.84 11.21 16.93
CA GLY A 89 -5.79 12.12 15.76
C GLY A 89 -4.81 11.67 14.68
N LYS A 90 -3.68 12.39 14.51
CA LYS A 90 -2.75 12.18 13.36
C LYS A 90 -1.88 10.92 13.48
N TYR A 91 -1.47 10.55 14.69
CA TYR A 91 -0.71 9.32 14.97
C TYR A 91 -1.10 8.76 16.36
N PRO A 92 -1.11 7.43 16.52
CA PRO A 92 -0.90 6.43 15.48
C PRO A 92 -2.13 6.26 14.56
N THR A 93 -1.89 5.77 13.34
CA THR A 93 -2.92 5.49 12.34
C THR A 93 -2.67 4.15 11.67
N ALA A 94 -3.73 3.41 11.34
CA ALA A 94 -3.69 2.24 10.48
C ALA A 94 -4.57 2.51 9.25
N ARG A 95 -3.97 2.41 8.07
CA ARG A 95 -4.60 2.65 6.77
C ARG A 95 -4.64 1.35 5.98
N LEU A 96 -5.83 0.94 5.58
CA LEU A 96 -6.09 -0.23 4.76
C LEU A 96 -6.68 0.22 3.42
N VAL A 97 -5.97 -0.08 2.34
CA VAL A 97 -6.37 0.23 0.96
C VAL A 97 -6.45 -1.05 0.16
N VAL A 98 -7.43 -1.12 -0.75
CA VAL A 98 -7.56 -2.23 -1.69
C VAL A 98 -7.74 -1.72 -3.11
N PHE A 99 -6.99 -2.29 -4.04
CA PHE A 99 -7.16 -2.05 -5.47
C PHE A 99 -7.59 -3.32 -6.17
N LYS A 100 -8.64 -3.24 -6.98
CA LYS A 100 -8.98 -4.24 -7.99
C LYS A 100 -8.04 -4.07 -9.17
N LEU A 101 -7.19 -5.07 -9.43
CA LEU A 101 -6.20 -5.02 -10.49
C LEU A 101 -6.78 -5.52 -11.82
N ARG A 102 -6.34 -4.92 -12.93
CA ARG A 102 -6.69 -5.33 -14.30
C ARG A 102 -5.42 -5.39 -15.14
N GLY A 103 -5.27 -6.45 -15.91
CA GLY A 103 -4.07 -6.76 -16.68
C GLY A 103 -3.64 -8.20 -16.45
N ASP A 104 -2.72 -8.69 -17.27
CA ASP A 104 -2.07 -9.98 -17.06
C ASP A 104 -0.73 -9.74 -16.33
N PHE A 105 -0.51 -10.43 -15.23
CA PHE A 105 0.70 -10.28 -14.43
C PHE A 105 0.92 -11.48 -13.52
N ASP A 106 2.18 -11.68 -13.14
CA ASP A 106 2.58 -12.63 -12.10
C ASP A 106 2.62 -11.94 -10.73
N PRO A 107 1.73 -12.29 -9.78
CA PRO A 107 1.77 -11.78 -8.41
C PRO A 107 3.13 -11.94 -7.71
N ALA A 108 3.90 -12.98 -8.06
CA ALA A 108 5.22 -13.20 -7.49
C ALA A 108 6.27 -12.21 -8.02
N GLN A 109 6.11 -11.66 -9.23
CA GLN A 109 6.95 -10.54 -9.68
C GLN A 109 6.51 -9.23 -9.05
N VAL A 110 5.19 -8.98 -9.00
CA VAL A 110 4.62 -7.78 -8.37
C VAL A 110 5.13 -7.60 -6.95
N ILE A 111 5.16 -8.69 -6.17
CA ILE A 111 5.50 -8.58 -4.75
C ILE A 111 6.99 -8.34 -4.47
N LYS A 112 7.88 -8.55 -5.45
CA LYS A 112 9.29 -8.17 -5.33
C LYS A 112 9.47 -6.66 -5.16
N HIS A 113 8.55 -5.87 -5.72
CA HIS A 113 8.51 -4.42 -5.60
C HIS A 113 7.67 -3.93 -4.42
N GLY A 114 7.05 -4.83 -3.64
CA GLY A 114 6.08 -4.45 -2.61
C GLY A 114 6.66 -3.66 -1.43
N ASN A 115 7.98 -3.63 -1.30
CA ASN A 115 8.68 -2.89 -0.25
C ASN A 115 9.50 -1.71 -0.81
N ASP A 116 9.56 -1.53 -2.12
CA ASP A 116 10.47 -0.56 -2.78
C ASP A 116 10.09 0.88 -2.41
N ASP A 117 8.79 1.19 -2.36
CA ASP A 117 8.29 2.52 -1.95
C ASP A 117 8.82 2.96 -0.59
N ALA A 118 8.89 2.03 0.37
CA ALA A 118 9.32 2.34 1.73
C ALA A 118 10.81 2.72 1.81
N GLN A 119 11.64 2.15 0.93
CA GLN A 119 13.08 2.41 0.91
C GLN A 119 13.44 3.80 0.38
N LEU A 120 12.48 4.47 -0.27
CA LEU A 120 12.66 5.81 -0.81
C LEU A 120 12.37 6.92 0.19
N PHE A 121 11.85 6.60 1.38
CA PHE A 121 11.63 7.60 2.42
C PHE A 121 12.96 8.16 2.96
N GLU A 122 12.94 9.45 3.33
CA GLU A 122 14.10 10.15 3.87
C GLU A 122 14.63 9.45 5.14
N ASN A 123 15.94 9.19 5.16
CA ASN A 123 16.62 8.50 6.26
C ASN A 123 15.93 7.19 6.67
N PHE A 124 15.38 6.44 5.71
CA PHE A 124 14.76 5.15 6.00
C PHE A 124 15.75 4.19 6.68
N ARG A 125 15.32 3.58 7.77
CA ARG A 125 16.05 2.53 8.50
C ARG A 125 15.12 1.33 8.64
N GLN A 126 15.44 0.28 7.89
CA GLN A 126 14.73 -0.99 7.99
C GLN A 126 15.01 -1.65 9.35
N LEU A 127 13.96 -2.19 9.95
CA LEU A 127 14.00 -2.96 11.20
C LEU A 127 13.67 -4.42 10.95
N ASP A 128 12.73 -4.70 10.05
CA ASP A 128 12.36 -6.05 9.64
C ASP A 128 11.81 -6.04 8.20
N ALA A 129 11.87 -7.19 7.53
CA ALA A 129 11.23 -7.40 6.23
C ALA A 129 10.94 -8.88 5.99
N SER A 130 9.87 -9.18 5.27
CA SER A 130 9.49 -10.55 4.93
C SER A 130 8.79 -10.62 3.58
N THR A 131 9.07 -11.66 2.81
CA THR A 131 8.35 -12.02 1.57
C THR A 131 7.54 -13.30 1.75
N ALA A 132 7.32 -13.73 2.99
CA ALA A 132 6.50 -14.90 3.28
C ALA A 132 5.05 -14.65 2.85
N THR A 133 4.41 -15.69 2.32
CA THR A 133 2.99 -15.65 1.96
C THR A 133 2.12 -15.28 3.14
N TYR A 134 1.02 -14.57 2.90
CA TYR A 134 0.03 -14.22 3.91
C TYR A 134 -1.28 -14.94 3.62
N ASN A 135 -1.68 -15.87 4.49
CA ASN A 135 -2.82 -16.77 4.28
C ASN A 135 -2.80 -17.48 2.91
N GLY A 136 -1.62 -17.89 2.46
CA GLY A 136 -1.42 -18.55 1.17
C GLY A 136 -1.31 -17.62 -0.04
N PHE A 137 -1.46 -16.30 0.14
CA PHE A 137 -1.31 -15.31 -0.93
C PHE A 137 0.10 -14.72 -0.98
N PRO A 138 0.62 -14.36 -2.18
CA PRO A 138 1.86 -13.60 -2.32
C PRO A 138 1.83 -12.32 -1.49
N SER A 139 2.87 -12.08 -0.69
CA SER A 139 2.94 -10.94 0.23
C SER A 139 4.37 -10.45 0.46
N ALA A 140 4.49 -9.16 0.75
CA ALA A 140 5.70 -8.49 1.19
C ALA A 140 5.34 -7.65 2.42
N MET A 141 6.25 -7.62 3.37
CA MET A 141 6.14 -6.83 4.58
C MET A 141 7.47 -6.14 4.82
N ILE A 142 7.40 -4.90 5.29
CA ILE A 142 8.55 -4.15 5.76
C ILE A 142 8.18 -3.34 6.98
N GLN A 143 9.08 -3.32 7.95
CA GLN A 143 8.99 -2.49 9.14
C GLN A 143 10.23 -1.61 9.21
N GLY A 144 10.07 -0.36 9.60
CA GLY A 144 11.18 0.56 9.67
C GLY A 144 10.82 1.89 10.30
N SER A 145 11.76 2.83 10.19
CA SER A 145 11.54 4.22 10.57
C SER A 145 12.09 5.15 9.50
N TYR A 146 11.48 6.33 9.37
CA TYR A 146 11.89 7.35 8.40
C TYR A 146 11.52 8.74 8.90
N ASP A 147 12.06 9.76 8.24
CA ASP A 147 11.77 11.15 8.55
C ASP A 147 10.66 11.68 7.64
N LEU A 148 9.68 12.37 8.23
CA LEU A 148 8.61 13.05 7.49
C LEU A 148 8.17 14.29 8.27
N GLU A 149 8.15 15.44 7.60
CA GLU A 149 7.70 16.72 8.19
C GLU A 149 8.38 17.07 9.52
N GLY A 150 9.70 16.82 9.62
CA GLY A 150 10.49 17.10 10.82
C GLY A 150 10.25 16.13 11.99
N ARG A 151 9.59 14.99 11.75
CA ARG A 151 9.32 13.95 12.76
C ARG A 151 9.91 12.63 12.32
N ARG A 152 10.43 11.85 13.29
CA ARG A 152 10.80 10.46 13.08
C ARG A 152 9.56 9.58 13.25
N LEU A 153 9.15 8.90 12.20
CA LEU A 153 8.02 7.98 12.20
C LEU A 153 8.51 6.54 12.26
N HIS A 154 7.71 5.68 12.89
CA HIS A 154 7.83 4.23 12.81
C HIS A 154 6.66 3.71 11.97
N ALA A 155 6.95 2.81 11.04
CA ALA A 155 5.93 2.23 10.19
C ALA A 155 6.10 0.73 10.03
N TRP A 156 4.96 0.06 9.95
CA TRP A 156 4.82 -1.32 9.51
C TRP A 156 3.92 -1.33 8.28
N ASN A 157 4.40 -1.91 7.18
CA ASN A 157 3.66 -1.99 5.93
C ASN A 157 3.60 -3.43 5.46
N ARG A 158 2.42 -3.91 5.08
CA ARG A 158 2.23 -5.20 4.42
C ARG A 158 1.39 -5.05 3.16
N ILE A 159 1.89 -5.63 2.09
CA ILE A 159 1.21 -5.79 0.82
C ILE A 159 0.85 -7.26 0.62
N VAL A 160 -0.36 -7.54 0.17
CA VAL A 160 -0.85 -8.88 -0.17
C VAL A 160 -1.52 -8.80 -1.53
N VAL A 161 -1.28 -9.79 -2.40
CA VAL A 161 -1.93 -9.90 -3.71
C VAL A 161 -2.89 -11.09 -3.71
N PRO A 162 -4.10 -10.97 -3.11
CA PRO A 162 -5.03 -12.08 -3.06
C PRO A 162 -5.74 -12.30 -4.41
N THR A 163 -6.06 -13.56 -4.69
CA THR A 163 -6.87 -13.96 -5.85
C THR A 163 -8.23 -14.44 -5.35
N GLY A 164 -9.31 -13.83 -5.85
CA GLY A 164 -10.68 -14.25 -5.56
C GLY A 164 -11.01 -15.63 -6.15
N PRO A 165 -12.14 -16.24 -5.75
CA PRO A 165 -12.49 -17.58 -6.21
C PRO A 165 -12.85 -17.63 -7.71
N PRO A 166 -12.87 -18.83 -8.32
CA PRO A 166 -13.44 -19.05 -9.65
C PRO A 166 -14.91 -18.61 -9.74
N PRO A 167 -15.42 -18.28 -10.95
CA PRO A 167 -14.73 -18.34 -12.24
C PRO A 167 -13.88 -17.09 -12.54
N ALA A 168 -14.12 -15.98 -11.84
CA ALA A 168 -13.51 -14.69 -12.18
C ALA A 168 -12.00 -14.63 -11.86
N LYS A 169 -11.54 -15.33 -10.81
CA LYS A 169 -10.13 -15.32 -10.34
C LYS A 169 -9.57 -13.89 -10.24
N GLN A 170 -10.39 -12.95 -9.81
CA GLN A 170 -10.04 -11.54 -9.76
C GLN A 170 -8.89 -11.31 -8.77
N GLN A 171 -7.81 -10.69 -9.23
CA GLN A 171 -6.68 -10.33 -8.37
C GLN A 171 -6.84 -8.92 -7.80
N TYR A 172 -6.40 -8.75 -6.56
CA TYR A 172 -6.42 -7.48 -5.86
C TYR A 172 -5.03 -7.15 -5.32
N LEU A 173 -4.79 -5.88 -5.03
CA LEU A 173 -3.69 -5.43 -4.18
C LEU A 173 -4.28 -4.94 -2.86
N VAL A 174 -3.92 -5.58 -1.75
CA VAL A 174 -4.31 -5.14 -0.41
C VAL A 174 -3.06 -4.59 0.27
N GLN A 175 -3.15 -3.36 0.78
CA GLN A 175 -2.06 -2.72 1.51
C GLN A 175 -2.56 -2.26 2.87
N LEU A 176 -1.88 -2.73 3.92
CA LEU A 176 -2.03 -2.23 5.28
C LEU A 176 -0.76 -1.48 5.69
N THR A 177 -0.90 -0.20 6.02
CA THR A 177 0.19 0.62 6.57
C THR A 177 -0.22 1.13 7.94
N ILE A 178 0.60 0.84 8.96
CA ILE A 178 0.43 1.33 10.32
C ILE A 178 1.59 2.25 10.63
N THR A 179 1.30 3.47 11.08
CA THR A 179 2.31 4.50 11.32
C THR A 179 2.11 5.10 12.71
N SER A 180 3.19 5.27 13.45
CA SER A 180 3.26 5.95 14.74
C SER A 180 4.46 6.89 14.81
N LEU A 181 4.55 7.71 15.86
CA LEU A 181 5.80 8.40 16.17
C LEU A 181 6.84 7.38 16.67
N ALA A 182 8.08 7.48 16.21
CA ALA A 182 9.11 6.50 16.56
C ALA A 182 9.42 6.49 18.07
N ASN A 183 9.35 7.64 18.73
CA ASN A 183 9.52 7.75 20.19
C ASN A 183 8.33 7.19 20.99
N GLU A 184 7.19 6.89 20.34
CA GLU A 184 6.02 6.28 20.97
C GLU A 184 5.81 4.82 20.56
N ALA A 185 6.72 4.25 19.74
CA ALA A 185 6.56 2.90 19.18
C ALA A 185 6.33 1.83 20.27
N VAL A 186 7.04 1.94 21.40
CA VAL A 186 6.86 1.01 22.53
C VAL A 186 5.51 1.22 23.23
N ALA A 187 5.12 2.48 23.47
CA ALA A 187 3.88 2.81 24.17
C ALA A 187 2.63 2.39 23.37
N GLN A 188 2.70 2.45 22.03
CA GLN A 188 1.61 2.05 21.15
C GLN A 188 1.70 0.59 20.69
N SER A 189 2.73 -0.16 21.13
CA SER A 189 3.05 -1.49 20.59
C SER A 189 1.89 -2.46 20.74
N ASN A 190 1.25 -2.54 21.91
CA ASN A 190 0.15 -3.47 22.16
C ASN A 190 -1.02 -3.30 21.16
N ASP A 191 -1.42 -2.06 20.89
CA ASP A 191 -2.52 -1.77 19.97
C ASP A 191 -2.12 -2.04 18.51
N ILE A 192 -0.91 -1.62 18.12
CA ILE A 192 -0.37 -1.86 16.78
C ILE A 192 -0.27 -3.36 16.51
N GLU A 193 0.26 -4.11 17.47
CA GLU A 193 0.37 -5.57 17.40
C GLU A 193 -1.00 -6.26 17.34
N ALA A 194 -2.02 -5.74 18.04
CA ALA A 194 -3.38 -6.24 17.92
C ALA A 194 -3.93 -6.03 16.49
N ILE A 195 -3.65 -4.88 15.86
CA ILE A 195 -4.02 -4.62 14.46
C ILE A 195 -3.29 -5.56 13.51
N ILE A 196 -1.97 -5.75 13.69
CA ILE A 196 -1.15 -6.64 12.85
C ILE A 196 -1.66 -8.07 12.94
N ARG A 197 -1.89 -8.60 14.16
CA ARG A 197 -2.38 -9.97 14.36
C ARG A 197 -3.81 -10.18 13.90
N GLY A 198 -4.66 -9.15 14.00
CA GLY A 198 -6.04 -9.21 13.57
C GLY A 198 -6.27 -8.83 12.11
N PHE A 199 -5.23 -8.44 11.37
CA PHE A 199 -5.34 -8.23 9.93
C PHE A 199 -5.79 -9.54 9.27
N VAL A 200 -6.75 -9.45 8.36
CA VAL A 200 -7.28 -10.61 7.63
C VAL A 200 -7.26 -10.30 6.16
N VAL A 201 -6.72 -11.24 5.38
CA VAL A 201 -6.90 -11.37 3.93
C VAL A 201 -7.10 -12.85 3.66
N ALA A 202 -8.33 -13.29 3.41
CA ALA A 202 -8.65 -14.72 3.29
C ALA A 202 -9.84 -14.95 2.35
N PRO A 203 -10.00 -16.16 1.78
CA PRO A 203 -11.26 -16.59 1.21
C PRO A 203 -12.42 -16.49 2.22
N LYS A 204 -13.64 -16.25 1.71
CA LYS A 204 -14.88 -16.36 2.47
C LYS A 204 -15.28 -17.82 2.70
#